data_AF-A0A2I0GZJ9-F1
#
_entry.id   AF-A0A2I0GZJ9-F1
#
_cell.length_a   1.000
_cell.length_b   1.000
_cell.length_c   1.000
_cell.angle_alpha   90.00
_cell.angle_beta   90.00
_cell.angle_gamma   90.00
#
_symmetry.space_group_name_H-M   'P 1'
#
loop_
_entity.id
_entity.type
_entity.pdbx_description
1 polymer ?
#
loop_
_entity_poly.entity_id
_entity_poly.type
_entity_poly.pdbx_seq_one_letter_code
_entity_poly.pdbx_strand_id
1 'polypeptide(L)'
;MKKAENATMRNNVHGFTLIEMLVVLIILSILATIAIPSYRQYAVRNAENDVQAKMLQLEIELERWRAKSLTYQGFQPRIIDSSNNTVTYGYADSPATNKTIYVPDGSDASNYRYKITLVDGDAPANSLVNTAVNATGRTWKMIAEPEDSGITTYASRMMMNSAGLRCKNTSKSTFDETNADCDTGQEEW
;
A
#
# COMPACT_ATOMS: atom_id res chain seq x y z
N MET A 1 12.72 -38.83 -71.14
CA MET A 1 13.13 -38.41 -69.78
C MET A 1 11.86 -38.21 -68.94
N LYS A 2 11.66 -39.01 -67.89
CA LYS A 2 10.49 -38.94 -67.00
C LYS A 2 10.68 -37.81 -65.98
N LYS A 3 9.70 -36.91 -65.86
CA LYS A 3 9.72 -35.78 -64.91
C LYS A 3 9.23 -36.30 -63.54
N ALA A 4 10.04 -36.15 -62.50
CA ALA A 4 9.67 -36.51 -61.13
C ALA A 4 8.68 -35.45 -60.58
N GLU A 5 7.54 -35.92 -60.09
CA GLU A 5 6.51 -35.11 -59.46
C GLU A 5 6.79 -35.05 -57.95
N ASN A 6 7.09 -33.87 -57.43
CA ASN A 6 7.37 -33.66 -56.00
C ASN A 6 6.06 -33.75 -55.20
N ALA A 7 5.91 -34.81 -54.42
CA ALA A 7 4.81 -34.96 -53.47
C ALA A 7 5.00 -34.00 -52.28
N THR A 8 4.24 -32.91 -52.24
CA THR A 8 4.13 -32.04 -51.07
C THR A 8 3.29 -32.70 -50.00
N MET A 9 3.88 -33.03 -48.85
CA MET A 9 3.15 -33.53 -47.68
C MET A 9 2.22 -32.45 -47.15
N ARG A 10 0.91 -32.70 -47.25
CA ARG A 10 -0.14 -31.83 -46.69
C ARG A 10 -0.23 -32.08 -45.18
N ASN A 11 0.33 -31.19 -44.37
CA ASN A 11 0.12 -31.22 -42.93
C ASN A 11 -1.37 -30.97 -42.64
N ASN A 12 -2.05 -31.98 -42.12
CA ASN A 12 -3.46 -31.90 -41.77
C ASN A 12 -3.59 -31.15 -40.43
N VAL A 13 -3.75 -29.83 -40.50
CA VAL A 13 -4.01 -29.00 -39.32
C VAL A 13 -5.42 -29.31 -38.83
N HIS A 14 -5.52 -29.99 -37.70
CA HIS A 14 -6.80 -30.24 -37.03
C HIS A 14 -7.19 -28.96 -36.28
N GLY A 15 -8.36 -28.40 -36.62
CA GLY A 15 -8.91 -27.22 -35.95
C GLY A 15 -9.78 -27.59 -34.76
N PHE A 16 -9.85 -26.70 -33.77
CA PHE A 16 -10.78 -26.80 -32.64
C PHE A 16 -12.23 -26.69 -33.13
N THR A 17 -13.12 -27.48 -32.52
CA THR A 17 -14.55 -27.40 -32.82
C THR A 17 -15.25 -26.30 -32.02
N LEU A 18 -16.37 -25.77 -32.52
CA LEU A 18 -17.15 -24.74 -31.81
C LEU A 18 -17.67 -25.24 -30.45
N ILE A 19 -18.02 -26.53 -30.37
CA ILE A 19 -18.51 -27.15 -29.14
C ILE A 19 -17.40 -27.28 -28.08
N GLU A 20 -16.16 -27.53 -28.51
CA GLU A 20 -15.01 -27.60 -27.61
C GLU A 20 -14.72 -26.24 -26.97
N MET A 21 -14.82 -25.16 -27.76
CA MET A 21 -14.75 -23.80 -27.22
C MET A 21 -15.91 -23.49 -26.27
N LEU A 22 -17.13 -23.96 -26.56
CA LEU A 22 -18.29 -23.73 -25.68
C LEU A 22 -18.10 -24.38 -24.31
N VAL A 23 -17.60 -25.61 -24.25
CA VAL A 23 -17.31 -26.30 -22.99
C VAL A 23 -16.19 -25.59 -22.21
N VAL A 24 -15.12 -25.17 -22.89
CA VAL A 24 -14.01 -24.43 -22.27
C VAL A 24 -14.51 -23.12 -21.65
N LEU A 25 -15.35 -22.36 -22.35
CA LEU A 25 -15.89 -21.09 -21.84
C LEU A 25 -16.80 -21.29 -20.63
N ILE A 26 -17.59 -22.36 -20.60
CA ILE A 26 -18.41 -22.71 -19.43
C ILE A 26 -17.51 -22.97 -18.22
N ILE A 27 -16.48 -23.80 -18.36
CA ILE A 27 -15.54 -24.10 -17.27
C ILE A 27 -14.85 -22.82 -16.80
N LEU A 28 -14.36 -21.97 -17.72
CA LEU A 28 -13.72 -20.69 -17.39
C LEU A 28 -14.66 -19.74 -16.64
N SER A 29 -15.94 -19.68 -17.00
CA SER A 29 -16.93 -18.82 -16.33
C SER A 29 -17.15 -19.21 -14.86
N ILE A 30 -17.20 -20.52 -14.59
CA ILE A 30 -17.36 -21.06 -13.23
C ILE A 30 -16.11 -20.73 -12.40
N LEU A 31 -14.92 -20.96 -12.97
CA LEU A 31 -13.65 -20.65 -12.31
C LEU A 31 -13.50 -19.15 -12.03
N ALA A 32 -13.83 -18.28 -12.99
CA ALA A 32 -13.73 -16.83 -12.85
C ALA A 32 -14.59 -16.30 -11.69
N THR A 33 -15.78 -16.88 -11.49
CA THR A 33 -16.71 -16.48 -10.42
C THR A 33 -16.10 -16.66 -9.02
N ILE A 34 -15.30 -17.70 -8.82
CA ILE A 34 -14.64 -17.99 -7.53
C ILE A 34 -13.29 -17.27 -7.43
N ALA A 35 -12.52 -17.28 -8.52
CA ALA A 35 -11.15 -16.78 -8.54
C ALA A 35 -11.06 -15.26 -8.33
N ILE A 36 -11.95 -14.48 -8.95
CA ILE A 36 -11.90 -13.01 -8.89
C ILE A 36 -12.08 -12.46 -7.46
N PRO A 37 -13.15 -12.79 -6.71
CA PRO A 37 -13.31 -12.28 -5.35
C PRO A 37 -12.21 -12.77 -4.40
N SER A 38 -11.78 -14.02 -4.55
CA SER A 38 -10.68 -14.60 -3.74
C SER A 38 -9.36 -13.86 -3.97
N TYR A 39 -9.00 -13.61 -5.23
CA TYR A 39 -7.79 -12.86 -5.56
C TYR A 39 -7.83 -11.42 -5.03
N ARG A 40 -8.99 -10.75 -5.10
CA ARG A 40 -9.16 -9.40 -4.53
C ARG A 40 -8.90 -9.37 -3.03
N GLN A 41 -9.47 -10.31 -2.28
CA GLN A 41 -9.25 -10.40 -0.82
C GLN A 41 -7.77 -10.66 -0.49
N TYR A 42 -7.13 -11.57 -1.24
CA TYR A 42 -5.70 -11.83 -1.08
C TYR A 42 -4.86 -10.57 -1.33
N ALA A 43 -5.13 -9.85 -2.41
CA ALA A 43 -4.36 -8.67 -2.77
C ALA A 43 -4.57 -7.49 -1.78
N VAL A 44 -5.79 -7.33 -1.24
CA VAL A 44 -6.06 -6.42 -0.12
C VAL A 44 -5.23 -6.81 1.10
N ARG A 45 -5.30 -8.07 1.53
CA ARG A 45 -4.56 -8.53 2.71
C ARG A 45 -3.05 -8.37 2.55
N ASN A 46 -2.53 -8.57 1.34
CA ASN A 46 -1.13 -8.36 1.04
C ASN A 46 -0.73 -6.88 1.16
N ALA A 47 -1.56 -5.96 0.66
CA ALA A 47 -1.34 -4.52 0.83
C ALA A 47 -1.42 -4.08 2.30
N GLU A 48 -2.38 -4.62 3.06
CA GLU A 48 -2.49 -4.42 4.51
C GLU A 48 -1.22 -4.89 5.23
N ASN A 49 -0.74 -6.10 4.97
CA ASN A 49 0.48 -6.61 5.60
C ASN A 49 1.72 -5.75 5.26
N ASP A 50 1.81 -5.25 4.03
CA ASP A 50 2.92 -4.41 3.57
C ASP A 50 2.95 -3.06 4.30
N VAL A 51 1.79 -2.40 4.45
CA VAL A 51 1.70 -1.15 5.22
C VAL A 51 1.96 -1.37 6.70
N GLN A 52 1.46 -2.46 7.29
CA GLN A 52 1.75 -2.82 8.69
C GLN A 52 3.24 -3.01 8.91
N ALA A 53 3.91 -3.74 8.01
CA ALA A 53 5.36 -3.92 8.08
C ALA A 53 6.11 -2.59 7.96
N LYS A 54 5.69 -1.70 7.05
CA LYS A 54 6.29 -0.37 6.91
C LYS A 54 6.08 0.49 8.15
N MET A 55 4.89 0.49 8.74
CA MET A 55 4.59 1.25 9.96
C MET A 55 5.43 0.76 11.15
N LEU A 56 5.58 -0.56 11.32
CA LEU A 56 6.47 -1.13 12.33
C LEU A 56 7.95 -0.78 12.09
N GLN A 57 8.38 -0.74 10.82
CA GLN A 57 9.72 -0.27 10.47
C GLN A 57 9.92 1.20 10.85
N LEU A 58 8.94 2.06 10.55
CA LEU A 58 8.98 3.48 10.89
C LEU A 58 9.00 3.70 12.42
N GLU A 59 8.26 2.91 13.19
CA GLU A 59 8.34 2.91 14.66
C GLU A 59 9.78 2.65 15.13
N ILE A 60 10.43 1.60 14.61
CA ILE A 60 11.82 1.29 14.96
C ILE A 60 12.77 2.43 14.58
N GLU A 61 12.58 3.05 13.41
CA GLU A 61 13.39 4.19 12.96
C GLU A 61 13.17 5.43 13.83
N LEU A 62 11.93 5.70 14.25
CA LEU A 62 11.57 6.77 15.16
C LEU A 62 12.21 6.57 16.54
N GLU A 63 12.16 5.36 17.10
CA GLU A 63 12.80 5.06 18.38
C GLU A 63 14.33 5.21 18.31
N ARG A 64 14.95 4.75 17.22
CA ARG A 64 16.38 4.98 16.97
C ARG A 64 16.73 6.46 16.89
N TRP A 65 15.89 7.25 16.24
CA TRP A 65 16.07 8.69 16.15
C TRP A 65 15.94 9.35 17.53
N ARG A 66 14.91 9.01 18.31
CA ARG A 66 14.75 9.51 19.68
C ARG A 66 15.93 9.15 20.58
N ALA A 67 16.48 7.95 20.46
CA ALA A 67 17.65 7.55 21.23
C ALA A 67 18.88 8.43 20.95
N LYS A 68 18.99 9.00 19.74
CA LYS A 68 20.09 9.89 19.33
C LYS A 68 19.81 11.37 19.61
N SER A 69 18.60 11.82 19.29
CA SER A 69 18.22 13.24 19.27
C SER A 69 17.44 13.68 20.52
N LEU A 70 17.05 12.72 21.39
CA LEU A 70 16.20 12.91 22.57
C LEU A 70 14.80 13.48 22.27
N THR A 71 14.42 13.55 21.01
CA THR A 71 13.12 14.01 20.49
C THR A 71 12.83 13.30 19.17
N TYR A 72 11.56 13.17 18.81
CA TYR A 72 11.15 12.75 17.47
C TYR A 72 11.20 13.88 16.43
N GLN A 73 11.40 15.14 16.86
CA GLN A 73 11.52 16.26 15.94
C GLN A 73 12.69 16.07 14.97
N GLY A 74 12.49 16.49 13.72
CA GLY A 74 13.46 16.38 12.64
C GLY A 74 13.64 14.97 12.09
N PHE A 75 12.83 14.01 12.53
CA PHE A 75 12.80 12.69 11.92
C PHE A 75 12.47 12.80 10.43
N GLN A 76 13.24 12.08 9.61
CA GLN A 76 13.04 12.00 8.17
C GLN A 76 13.10 10.53 7.76
N PRO A 77 12.02 9.97 7.21
CA PRO A 77 11.99 8.57 6.83
C PRO A 77 12.83 8.33 5.57
N ARG A 78 13.27 7.09 5.39
CA ARG A 78 13.89 6.66 4.13
C ARG A 78 12.81 6.51 3.06
N ILE A 79 13.02 7.15 1.91
CA ILE A 79 12.17 7.03 0.72
C ILE A 79 13.01 6.54 -0.48
N ILE A 80 12.35 5.85 -1.40
CA ILE A 80 12.92 5.44 -2.68
C ILE A 80 12.12 6.15 -3.77
N ASP A 81 12.82 6.89 -4.63
CA ASP A 81 12.22 7.61 -5.75
C ASP A 81 11.73 6.61 -6.81
N SER A 82 10.47 6.75 -7.24
CA SER A 82 9.81 5.88 -8.21
C SER A 82 10.42 5.94 -9.61
N SER A 83 11.06 7.05 -9.98
CA SER A 83 11.55 7.33 -11.32
C SER A 83 12.96 6.78 -11.58
N ASN A 84 13.81 6.79 -10.56
CA ASN A 84 15.24 6.53 -10.69
C ASN A 84 15.80 5.58 -9.62
N ASN A 85 14.95 5.07 -8.71
CA ASN A 85 15.32 4.15 -7.64
C ASN A 85 16.42 4.68 -6.70
N THR A 86 16.55 6.01 -6.60
CA THR A 86 17.48 6.67 -5.67
C THR A 86 16.91 6.66 -4.27
N VAL A 87 17.75 6.37 -3.29
CA VAL A 87 17.40 6.43 -1.88
C VAL A 87 17.66 7.84 -1.35
N THR A 88 16.64 8.46 -0.79
CA THR A 88 16.74 9.76 -0.11
C THR A 88 16.09 9.70 1.27
N TYR A 89 16.25 10.76 2.06
CA TYR A 89 15.66 10.89 3.39
C TYR A 89 14.78 12.13 3.40
N GLY A 90 13.51 11.94 3.75
CA GLY A 90 12.51 13.00 3.70
C GLY A 90 11.12 12.45 3.47
N TYR A 91 10.19 13.34 3.19
CA TYR A 91 8.79 12.99 2.97
C TYR A 91 8.43 13.18 1.50
N ALA A 92 7.46 12.41 1.02
CA ALA A 92 7.03 12.46 -0.38
C ALA A 92 6.38 13.80 -0.76
N ASP A 93 5.84 14.52 0.22
CA ASP A 93 5.21 15.84 0.11
C ASP A 93 6.12 16.98 0.59
N SER A 94 7.44 16.76 0.65
CA SER A 94 8.40 17.79 1.07
C SER A 94 8.60 18.87 -0.01
N PRO A 95 8.70 20.17 0.35
CA PRO A 95 8.64 20.74 1.70
C PRO A 95 7.23 21.20 2.12
N ALA A 96 6.17 20.83 1.40
CA ALA A 96 4.82 21.38 1.59
C ALA A 96 4.23 21.06 2.96
N THR A 97 4.07 19.77 3.28
CA THR A 97 3.49 19.32 4.56
C THR A 97 4.43 18.44 5.38
N ASN A 98 5.37 17.75 4.75
CA ASN A 98 6.33 16.83 5.39
C ASN A 98 5.66 15.75 6.26
N LYS A 99 4.56 15.17 5.79
CA LYS A 99 3.80 14.15 6.54
C LYS A 99 3.70 12.82 5.80
N THR A 100 3.86 12.85 4.48
CA THR A 100 3.41 11.75 3.62
C THR A 100 4.53 10.76 3.30
N ILE A 101 4.22 9.48 3.43
CA ILE A 101 5.07 8.35 3.07
C ILE A 101 4.21 7.36 2.27
N TYR A 102 4.63 7.03 1.05
CA TYR A 102 3.90 6.08 0.20
C TYR A 102 4.40 4.65 0.40
N VAL A 103 3.47 3.70 0.29
CA VAL A 103 3.71 2.27 0.38
C VAL A 103 3.09 1.58 -0.84
N PRO A 104 3.83 0.70 -1.56
CA PRO A 104 5.17 0.17 -1.25
C PRO A 104 6.32 1.18 -1.46
N ASP A 105 7.53 0.86 -0.98
CA ASP A 105 8.73 1.65 -1.27
C ASP A 105 8.92 1.78 -2.80
N GLY A 106 9.27 2.96 -3.29
CA GLY A 106 9.36 3.24 -4.72
C GLY A 106 8.04 3.61 -5.38
N SER A 107 6.95 3.74 -4.61
CA SER A 107 5.70 4.32 -5.07
C SER A 107 5.65 5.84 -4.88
N ASP A 108 4.76 6.48 -5.61
CA ASP A 108 4.46 7.90 -5.58
C ASP A 108 2.95 8.14 -5.56
N ALA A 109 2.54 9.42 -5.64
CA ALA A 109 1.15 9.85 -5.61
C ALA A 109 0.24 9.23 -6.70
N SER A 110 0.79 8.62 -7.74
CA SER A 110 0.04 8.02 -8.85
C SER A 110 -0.18 6.50 -8.72
N ASN A 111 0.62 5.81 -7.90
CA ASN A 111 0.66 4.34 -7.88
C ASN A 111 0.78 3.71 -6.49
N TYR A 112 0.71 4.51 -5.43
CA TYR A 112 0.71 4.01 -4.06
C TYR A 112 -0.51 3.11 -3.78
N ARG A 113 -0.33 2.18 -2.83
CA ARG A 113 -1.42 1.36 -2.28
C ARG A 113 -1.90 1.92 -0.95
N TYR A 114 -0.97 2.44 -0.18
CA TYR A 114 -1.22 3.10 1.09
C TYR A 114 -0.43 4.39 1.19
N LYS A 115 -1.05 5.38 1.82
CA LYS A 115 -0.46 6.65 2.20
C LYS A 115 -0.38 6.68 3.72
N ILE A 116 0.83 6.65 4.26
CA ILE A 116 1.07 6.85 5.69
C ILE A 116 1.26 8.34 5.93
N THR A 117 0.45 8.89 6.83
CA THR A 117 0.56 10.25 7.35
C THR A 117 1.20 10.18 8.74
N LEU A 118 2.39 10.74 8.90
CA LEU A 118 3.13 10.80 10.17
C LEU A 118 3.08 12.22 10.74
N VAL A 119 2.57 12.36 11.95
CA VAL A 119 2.35 13.63 12.64
C VAL A 119 2.86 13.59 14.08
N ASP A 120 2.97 14.77 14.69
CA ASP A 120 3.15 14.90 16.13
C ASP A 120 1.92 14.37 16.88
N GLY A 121 2.14 13.58 17.93
CA GLY A 121 1.04 12.94 18.65
C GLY A 121 0.18 13.90 19.47
N ASP A 122 0.79 14.97 20.01
CA ASP A 122 0.11 15.97 20.83
C ASP A 122 -0.42 17.14 19.98
N ALA A 123 0.21 17.39 18.83
CA ALA A 123 -0.15 18.44 17.89
C ALA A 123 -0.32 17.88 16.46
N PRO A 124 -1.38 17.09 16.20
CA PRO A 124 -1.57 16.32 14.95
C PRO A 124 -1.64 17.17 13.66
N ALA A 125 -1.95 18.46 13.78
CA ALA A 125 -1.87 19.39 12.67
C ALA A 125 -0.44 19.58 12.13
N ASN A 126 0.59 19.24 12.90
CA ASN A 126 2.00 19.48 12.58
C ASN A 126 2.74 18.19 12.23
N SER A 127 3.70 18.31 11.31
CA SER A 127 4.67 17.24 11.08
C SER A 127 5.74 17.19 12.17
N LEU A 128 6.52 16.11 12.20
CA LEU A 128 7.69 16.01 13.06
C LEU A 128 8.86 16.89 12.56
N VAL A 129 8.81 17.42 11.34
CA VAL A 129 9.82 18.36 10.82
C VAL A 129 9.35 19.78 11.09
N ASN A 130 10.16 20.54 11.82
CA ASN A 130 9.81 21.88 12.29
C ASN A 130 9.80 22.91 11.15
N THR A 131 8.61 23.30 10.70
CA THR A 131 8.42 24.50 9.87
C THR A 131 7.81 25.68 10.65
N ALA A 132 7.11 25.46 11.77
CA ALA A 132 6.67 26.51 12.71
C ALA A 132 6.17 25.98 14.08
N VAL A 133 6.99 26.13 15.12
CA VAL A 133 6.72 26.39 16.57
C VAL A 133 5.80 25.50 17.43
N ASN A 134 4.96 24.58 16.93
CA ASN A 134 3.98 23.88 17.81
C ASN A 134 4.05 22.34 17.89
N ALA A 135 4.96 21.67 17.18
CA ALA A 135 5.21 20.24 17.42
C ALA A 135 6.08 20.07 18.67
N THR A 136 5.72 19.21 19.63
CA THR A 136 6.56 18.95 20.81
C THR A 136 7.63 17.89 20.51
N GLY A 137 7.38 17.05 19.50
CA GLY A 137 8.12 15.85 19.12
C GLY A 137 8.32 14.86 20.26
N ARG A 138 7.45 14.88 21.26
CA ARG A 138 7.50 13.95 22.40
C ARG A 138 6.77 12.65 22.11
N THR A 139 5.76 12.73 21.27
CA THR A 139 4.88 11.64 20.85
C THR A 139 4.71 11.72 19.34
N TRP A 140 4.31 10.61 18.73
CA TRP A 140 4.02 10.55 17.29
C TRP A 140 2.76 9.73 17.06
N LYS A 141 2.09 10.01 15.93
CA LYS A 141 0.95 9.25 15.44
C LYS A 141 1.12 9.00 13.95
N MET A 142 0.87 7.76 13.53
CA MET A 142 0.87 7.34 12.14
C MET A 142 -0.52 6.84 11.77
N ILE A 143 -1.01 7.31 10.62
CA ILE A 143 -2.27 6.84 10.03
C ILE A 143 -1.97 6.34 8.63
N ALA A 144 -2.43 5.15 8.33
CA ALA A 144 -2.33 4.55 7.01
C ALA A 144 -3.71 4.55 6.35
N GLU A 145 -3.82 5.32 5.27
CA GLU A 145 -5.02 5.37 4.44
C GLU A 145 -4.77 4.59 3.15
N PRO A 146 -5.65 3.64 2.78
CA PRO A 146 -5.53 2.97 1.50
C PRO A 146 -5.86 3.93 0.36
N GLU A 147 -5.34 3.64 -0.83
CA GLU A 147 -5.82 4.27 -2.05
C GLU A 147 -7.29 3.87 -2.28
N ASP A 148 -8.15 4.87 -2.45
CA ASP A 148 -9.61 4.69 -2.54
C ASP A 148 -10.03 4.00 -3.86
N SER A 149 -9.10 3.87 -4.81
CA SER A 149 -9.29 3.22 -6.10
C SER A 149 -8.61 1.86 -6.21
N GLY A 150 -9.06 1.04 -7.17
CA GLY A 150 -8.41 -0.22 -7.52
C GLY A 150 -8.62 -1.35 -6.50
N ILE A 151 -7.52 -2.02 -6.15
CA ILE A 151 -7.55 -3.24 -5.31
C ILE A 151 -7.77 -2.88 -3.84
N THR A 152 -7.26 -1.73 -3.39
CA THR A 152 -7.26 -1.30 -1.98
C THR A 152 -8.52 -0.59 -1.54
N THR A 153 -9.52 -0.41 -2.42
CA THR A 153 -10.82 0.24 -2.12
C THR A 153 -11.57 -0.37 -0.92
N TYR A 154 -11.30 -1.63 -0.58
CA TYR A 154 -11.91 -2.35 0.55
C TYR A 154 -10.91 -2.69 1.66
N ALA A 155 -9.71 -2.12 1.60
CA ALA A 155 -8.69 -2.33 2.61
C ALA A 155 -8.98 -1.47 3.84
N SER A 156 -8.50 -1.91 5.00
CA SER A 156 -8.73 -1.21 6.26
C SER A 156 -7.88 0.06 6.34
N ARG A 157 -8.42 1.13 6.91
CA ARG A 157 -7.59 2.23 7.43
C ARG A 157 -6.94 1.76 8.73
N MET A 158 -5.70 2.16 8.99
CA MET A 158 -4.97 1.75 10.19
C MET A 158 -4.34 2.93 10.91
N MET A 159 -4.20 2.83 12.22
CA MET A 159 -3.49 3.80 13.05
C MET A 159 -2.52 3.07 13.97
N MET A 160 -1.39 3.73 14.24
CA MET A 160 -0.61 3.45 15.44
C MET A 160 0.04 4.70 16.02
N ASN A 161 0.38 4.68 17.30
CA ASN A 161 1.00 5.82 17.97
C ASN A 161 2.13 5.40 18.92
N SER A 162 2.88 6.39 19.42
CA SER A 162 3.98 6.19 20.36
C SER A 162 3.55 5.65 21.74
N ALA A 163 2.25 5.63 22.04
CA ALA A 163 1.70 5.05 23.27
C ALA A 163 1.40 3.54 23.13
N GLY A 164 1.59 2.97 21.93
CA GLY A 164 1.38 1.55 21.65
C GLY A 164 -0.02 1.19 21.17
N LEU A 165 -0.90 2.16 20.90
CA LEU A 165 -2.17 1.89 20.23
C LEU A 165 -1.88 1.37 18.82
N ARG A 166 -2.53 0.25 18.46
CA ARG A 166 -2.54 -0.30 17.10
C ARG A 166 -3.96 -0.72 16.79
N CYS A 167 -4.59 -0.03 15.86
CA CYS A 167 -5.97 -0.30 15.51
C CYS A 167 -6.21 -0.13 14.02
N LYS A 168 -7.22 -0.81 13.51
CA LYS A 168 -7.70 -0.72 12.14
C LYS A 168 -9.21 -0.64 12.13
N ASN A 169 -9.76 -0.03 11.09
CA ASN A 169 -11.19 -0.03 10.86
C ASN A 169 -11.49 -0.46 9.41
N THR A 170 -12.40 -1.42 9.28
CA THR A 170 -12.91 -1.94 8.02
C THR A 170 -14.13 -1.16 7.54
N SER A 171 -14.86 -0.52 8.45
CA SER A 171 -15.86 0.47 8.10
C SER A 171 -15.11 1.62 7.45
N LYS A 172 -15.58 2.10 6.31
CA LYS A 172 -14.98 3.28 5.64
C LYS A 172 -15.10 4.58 6.46
N SER A 173 -15.31 4.49 7.78
CA SER A 173 -15.21 5.63 8.70
C SER A 173 -13.89 6.34 8.41
N THR A 174 -14.01 7.60 8.05
CA THR A 174 -12.87 8.50 7.89
C THR A 174 -12.47 8.92 9.29
N PHE A 175 -11.44 8.27 9.83
CA PHE A 175 -10.69 8.78 10.97
C PHE A 175 -9.41 9.43 10.45
N ASP A 176 -9.01 10.53 11.07
CA ASP A 176 -7.87 11.34 10.69
C ASP A 176 -6.89 11.53 11.86
N GLU A 177 -5.89 12.39 11.68
CA GLU A 177 -4.88 12.69 12.70
C GLU A 177 -5.43 13.21 14.03
N THR A 178 -6.65 13.76 14.04
CA THR A 178 -7.30 14.32 15.22
C THR A 178 -8.01 13.26 16.07
N ASN A 179 -8.36 12.10 15.48
CA ASN A 179 -8.97 11.00 16.22
C ASN A 179 -7.98 10.39 17.23
N ALA A 180 -8.44 10.06 18.43
CA ALA A 180 -7.61 9.42 19.45
C ALA A 180 -7.28 7.95 19.08
N ASP A 181 -8.17 7.33 18.33
CA ASP A 181 -8.22 5.91 17.99
C ASP A 181 -8.99 5.68 16.68
N CYS A 182 -9.19 4.43 16.26
CA CYS A 182 -9.71 4.10 14.92
C CYS A 182 -11.24 4.15 14.82
N ASP A 183 -11.89 4.95 15.67
CA ASP A 183 -13.34 5.14 15.73
C ASP A 183 -14.11 3.82 16.04
N THR A 184 -15.44 3.90 15.99
CA THR A 184 -16.37 2.81 16.30
C THR A 184 -16.17 1.62 15.35
N GLY A 185 -16.13 0.41 15.90
CA GLY A 185 -15.88 -0.82 15.13
C GLY A 185 -14.41 -1.10 14.87
N GLN A 186 -13.50 -0.44 15.60
CA GLN A 186 -12.07 -0.73 15.53
C GLN A 186 -11.73 -2.15 15.99
N GLU A 187 -10.74 -2.73 15.31
CA GLU A 187 -10.08 -3.98 15.67
C GLU A 187 -8.60 -3.71 15.92
N GLU A 188 -7.98 -4.48 16.82
CA GLU A 188 -6.53 -4.53 16.94
C GLU A 188 -5.93 -5.29 15.75
N TRP A 189 -4.70 -4.95 15.36
CA TRP A 189 -3.98 -5.63 14.28
C TRP A 189 -2.51 -5.87 14.62
#